data_AF-A0A6F8Y237-F1
#
_entry.id   AF-A0A6F8Y237-F1
#
_cell.length_a   1.000
_cell.length_b   1.000
_cell.length_c   1.000
_cell.angle_alpha   90.00
_cell.angle_beta   90.00
_cell.angle_gamma   90.00
#
_symmetry.space_group_name_H-M   'P 1'
#
loop_
_entity.id
_entity.type
_entity.pdbx_description
1 polymer ?
#
loop_
_entity_poly.entity_id
_entity_poly.type
_entity_poly.pdbx_seq_one_letter_code
_entity_poly.pdbx_strand_id
1 'polypeptide(L)'
;MPARPQGEITRGTTNPNRLRRVDRWIAARLGGTLRDVPDPLVVDLGYGESPVTTVELHSRLTAVRPDVRVVGLEIDPARVAAAAPVAEPRVSRSRAAASSWPACAQWSYAPSTCCASTRRRPWRWPGER
;
A
#
# COMPACT_ATOMS: atom_id res chain seq x y z
N MET A 1 27.39 -3.50 12.49
CA MET A 1 25.92 -3.65 12.61
C MET A 1 25.31 -2.33 12.15
N PRO A 2 24.44 -2.30 11.13
CA PRO A 2 23.74 -1.08 10.80
C PRO A 2 22.90 -0.64 12.00
N ALA A 3 22.95 0.66 12.33
CA ALA A 3 22.17 1.22 13.43
C ALA A 3 20.68 0.98 13.20
N ARG A 4 19.93 0.67 14.27
CA ARG A 4 18.47 0.50 14.17
C ARG A 4 17.87 1.83 13.67
N PRO A 5 17.01 1.81 12.64
CA PRO A 5 16.32 3.02 12.20
C PRO A 5 15.51 3.59 13.37
N GLN A 6 15.71 4.88 13.66
CA GLN A 6 14.98 5.62 14.68
C GLN A 6 13.90 6.46 13.97
N GLY A 7 12.63 6.16 14.26
CA GLY A 7 11.50 6.96 13.81
C GLY A 7 10.94 7.76 14.97
N GLU A 8 10.73 9.06 14.76
CA GLU A 8 10.04 9.92 15.71
C GLU A 8 8.55 10.01 15.34
N ILE A 9 7.66 9.78 16.31
CA ILE A 9 6.22 9.87 16.10
C ILE A 9 5.86 11.34 15.91
N THR A 10 5.52 11.72 14.68
CA THR A 10 5.05 13.07 14.40
C THR A 10 3.56 13.22 14.75
N ARG A 11 3.19 14.41 15.22
CA ARG A 11 1.78 14.76 15.44
C ARG A 11 1.16 15.16 14.10
N GLY A 12 0.59 14.19 13.41
CA GLY A 12 -0.12 14.39 12.16
C GLY A 12 -1.59 14.08 12.32
N THR A 13 -2.44 15.12 12.41
CA THR A 13 -3.86 14.97 12.09
C THR A 13 -4.01 15.35 10.63
N THR A 14 -4.54 14.43 9.81
CA THR A 14 -4.81 14.70 8.41
C THR A 14 -6.31 14.68 8.20
N ASN A 15 -6.87 15.82 7.81
CA ASN A 15 -8.28 15.92 7.45
C ASN A 15 -8.58 15.00 6.25
N PRO A 16 -9.78 14.39 6.19
CA PRO A 16 -10.24 13.66 5.02
C PRO A 16 -10.04 14.46 3.72
N ASN A 17 -9.73 13.78 2.63
CA ASN A 17 -9.59 14.37 1.28
C ASN A 17 -8.49 15.45 1.15
N ARG A 18 -7.59 15.58 2.15
CA ARG A 18 -6.43 16.49 2.09
C ARG A 18 -5.47 16.11 0.95
N LEU A 19 -5.28 14.82 0.70
CA LEU A 19 -4.35 14.29 -0.30
C LEU A 19 -4.96 14.04 -1.69
N ARG A 20 -6.23 14.39 -1.90
CA ARG A 20 -6.97 14.09 -3.14
C ARG A 20 -6.26 14.43 -4.45
N ARG A 21 -5.47 15.51 -4.46
CA ARG A 21 -4.72 15.94 -5.65
C ARG A 21 -3.57 14.99 -5.93
N VAL A 22 -2.87 14.55 -4.87
CA VAL A 22 -1.79 13.58 -4.94
C VAL A 22 -2.37 12.23 -5.38
N ASP A 23 -3.46 11.76 -4.78
CA ASP A 23 -4.05 10.47 -5.14
C ASP A 23 -4.52 10.44 -6.60
N ARG A 24 -5.13 11.53 -7.09
CA ARG A 24 -5.50 11.68 -8.50
C ARG A 24 -4.29 11.68 -9.41
N TRP A 25 -3.22 12.36 -9.01
CA TRP A 25 -1.98 12.37 -9.77
C TRP A 25 -1.34 10.97 -9.84
N ILE A 26 -1.31 10.24 -8.73
CA ILE A 26 -0.82 8.85 -8.67
C ILE A 26 -1.63 7.98 -9.63
N ALA A 27 -2.96 8.00 -9.51
CA ALA A 27 -3.86 7.22 -10.37
C ALA A 27 -3.65 7.53 -11.86
N ALA A 28 -3.53 8.80 -12.22
CA ALA A 28 -3.32 9.23 -13.60
C ALA A 28 -1.93 8.85 -14.13
N ARG A 29 -0.88 9.09 -13.34
CA ARG A 29 0.51 8.96 -13.80
C ARG A 29 1.04 7.53 -13.74
N LEU A 30 0.62 6.76 -12.73
CA LEU A 30 1.07 5.40 -12.48
C LEU A 30 0.04 4.35 -12.90
N GLY A 31 -1.13 4.75 -13.40
CA GLY A 31 -2.17 3.80 -13.78
C GLY A 31 -1.76 2.79 -14.86
N GLY A 32 -0.88 3.18 -15.79
CA GLY A 32 -0.26 2.24 -16.74
C GLY A 32 0.57 1.18 -16.01
N THR A 33 1.50 1.63 -15.16
CA THR A 33 2.33 0.75 -14.32
C THR A 33 1.49 -0.19 -13.47
N LEU A 34 0.43 0.31 -12.83
CA LEU A 34 -0.46 -0.51 -12.01
C LEU A 34 -1.18 -1.60 -12.80
N ARG A 35 -1.52 -1.34 -14.08
CA ARG A 35 -2.16 -2.34 -14.95
C ARG A 35 -1.18 -3.38 -15.49
N ASP A 36 0.09 -3.01 -15.65
CA ASP A 36 1.12 -3.87 -16.22
C ASP A 36 1.75 -4.82 -15.18
N VAL A 37 1.64 -4.48 -13.88
CA VAL A 37 2.16 -5.30 -12.79
C VAL A 37 1.17 -6.44 -12.48
N PRO A 38 1.62 -7.72 -12.47
CA PRO A 38 0.72 -8.85 -12.24
C PRO A 38 0.08 -8.91 -10.84
N ASP A 39 0.76 -8.38 -9.82
CA ASP A 39 0.28 -8.34 -8.43
C ASP A 39 0.70 -7.01 -7.80
N PRO A 40 -0.07 -5.93 -8.06
CA PRO A 40 0.33 -4.58 -7.68
C PRO A 40 0.13 -4.34 -6.18
N LEU A 41 1.23 -3.98 -5.51
CA LEU A 41 1.27 -3.61 -4.10
C LEU A 41 1.72 -2.16 -3.94
N VAL A 42 0.90 -1.37 -3.25
CA VAL A 42 1.20 0.02 -2.86
C VAL A 42 1.33 0.07 -1.34
N VAL A 43 2.37 0.76 -0.86
CA VAL A 43 2.63 0.94 0.57
C VAL A 43 2.49 2.42 0.92
N ASP A 44 1.60 2.73 1.84
CA ASP A 44 1.39 4.05 2.43
C ASP A 44 2.12 4.13 3.77
N LEU A 45 3.08 5.04 3.89
CA LEU A 45 3.96 5.16 5.06
C LEU A 45 3.49 6.29 5.97
N GLY A 46 3.06 5.95 7.18
CA GLY A 46 2.66 6.90 8.21
C GLY A 46 1.27 7.47 7.94
N TYR A 47 0.24 6.61 8.02
CA TYR A 47 -1.14 7.08 7.86
C TYR A 47 -1.63 7.97 9.01
N GLY A 48 -0.89 8.03 10.13
CA GLY A 48 -1.14 8.96 11.22
C GLY A 48 -2.28 8.51 12.14
N GLU A 49 -3.00 9.47 12.72
CA GLU A 49 -4.05 9.20 13.71
C GLU A 49 -5.21 8.36 13.16
N SER A 50 -5.51 8.49 11.87
CA SER A 50 -6.62 7.80 11.22
C SER A 50 -6.20 7.30 9.83
N PRO A 51 -6.53 6.06 9.45
CA PRO A 51 -6.15 5.48 8.16
C PRO A 51 -7.01 5.98 6.97
N VAL A 52 -7.78 7.06 7.16
CA VAL A 52 -8.73 7.57 6.14
C VAL A 52 -8.03 7.87 4.81
N THR A 53 -6.83 8.44 4.84
CA THR A 53 -6.06 8.71 3.61
C THR A 53 -5.67 7.43 2.88
N THR A 54 -5.30 6.38 3.61
CA THR A 54 -4.98 5.08 3.01
C THR A 54 -6.20 4.44 2.36
N VAL A 55 -7.37 4.51 3.01
CA VAL A 55 -8.65 4.03 2.46
C VAL A 55 -9.04 4.81 1.21
N GLU A 56 -8.89 6.13 1.28
CA GLU A 56 -9.16 7.05 0.18
C GLU A 56 -8.23 6.82 -1.04
N LEU A 57 -6.95 6.56 -0.80
CA LEU A 57 -6.00 6.16 -1.84
C LEU A 57 -6.43 4.83 -2.47
N HIS A 58 -6.70 3.82 -1.63
CA HIS A 58 -7.15 2.51 -2.09
C HIS A 58 -8.39 2.62 -3.00
N SER A 59 -9.45 3.29 -2.55
CA SER A 59 -10.68 3.48 -3.33
C SER A 59 -10.42 4.08 -4.71
N ARG A 60 -9.49 5.04 -4.81
CA ARG A 60 -9.12 5.65 -6.10
C ARG A 60 -8.31 4.70 -6.98
N LEU A 61 -7.41 3.90 -6.40
CA LEU A 61 -6.61 2.95 -7.17
C LEU A 61 -7.44 1.74 -7.64
N THR A 62 -8.45 1.30 -6.89
CA THR A 62 -9.36 0.23 -7.34
C THR A 62 -10.09 0.59 -8.62
N ALA A 63 -10.42 1.87 -8.82
CA ALA A 63 -11.00 2.36 -10.07
C ALA A 63 -10.05 2.24 -11.28
N VAL A 64 -8.73 2.13 -11.04
CA VAL A 64 -7.70 1.98 -12.08
C VAL A 64 -7.33 0.51 -12.29
N ARG A 65 -7.17 -0.24 -11.19
CA ARG A 65 -6.82 -1.66 -11.16
C ARG A 65 -7.60 -2.34 -10.03
N PRO A 66 -8.63 -3.14 -10.35
CA PRO A 66 -9.54 -3.67 -9.34
C PRO A 66 -8.95 -4.63 -8.33
N ASP A 67 -7.78 -5.25 -8.53
CA ASP A 67 -7.16 -6.19 -7.58
C ASP A 67 -5.95 -5.59 -6.84
N VAL A 68 -5.74 -4.27 -6.94
CA VAL A 68 -4.62 -3.59 -6.29
C VAL A 68 -4.64 -3.77 -4.78
N ARG A 69 -3.46 -4.01 -4.21
CA ARG A 69 -3.29 -4.09 -2.77
C ARG A 69 -2.66 -2.83 -2.23
N VAL A 70 -3.25 -2.28 -1.16
CA VAL A 70 -2.69 -1.14 -0.42
C VAL A 70 -2.40 -1.57 1.01
N VAL A 71 -1.20 -1.26 1.48
CA VAL A 71 -0.72 -1.53 2.83
C VAL A 71 -0.42 -0.21 3.52
N GLY A 72 -1.16 0.11 4.58
CA GLY A 72 -0.81 1.22 5.47
C GLY A 72 0.17 0.78 6.55
N LEU A 73 1.25 1.53 6.75
CA LEU A 73 2.22 1.33 7.83
C LEU A 73 2.16 2.49 8.81
N GLU A 74 2.22 2.19 10.10
CA GLU A 74 2.27 3.17 11.18
C GLU A 74 3.18 2.63 12.28
N ILE A 75 3.92 3.54 12.94
CA ILE A 75 4.90 3.21 13.96
C ILE A 75 4.26 3.10 15.35
N ASP A 76 3.17 3.83 15.59
CA ASP A 76 2.42 3.80 16.85
C ASP A 76 1.48 2.58 16.90
N PRO A 77 1.73 1.60 17.80
CA PRO A 77 0.91 0.39 17.88
C PRO A 77 -0.54 0.68 18.33
N ALA A 78 -0.80 1.77 19.05
CA ALA A 78 -2.15 2.15 19.43
C ALA A 78 -2.95 2.63 18.22
N ARG A 79 -2.32 3.41 17.33
CA ARG A 79 -2.93 3.86 16.07
C ARG A 79 -3.19 2.68 15.12
N VAL A 80 -2.27 1.72 15.09
CA VAL A 80 -2.46 0.43 14.40
C VAL A 80 -3.69 -0.31 14.90
N ALA A 81 -3.81 -0.49 16.21
CA ALA A 81 -4.96 -1.19 16.78
C ALA A 81 -6.27 -0.46 16.45
N ALA A 82 -6.27 0.88 16.52
CA ALA A 82 -7.43 1.71 16.19
C ALA A 82 -7.84 1.64 14.70
N ALA A 83 -6.89 1.38 13.79
CA ALA A 83 -7.15 1.23 12.36
C ALA A 83 -7.76 -0.13 11.97
N ALA A 84 -7.67 -1.15 12.84
CA ALA A 84 -8.11 -2.51 12.53
C ALA A 84 -9.59 -2.68 12.14
N PRO A 85 -10.57 -1.90 12.62
CA PRO A 85 -11.97 -2.07 12.21
C PRO A 85 -12.27 -1.64 10.76
N VAL A 86 -11.51 -0.68 10.24
CA VAL A 86 -11.64 -0.20 8.84
C VAL A 86 -10.70 -0.95 7.89
N ALA A 87 -9.89 -1.84 8.45
CA ALA A 87 -9.21 -2.90 7.73
C ALA A 87 -10.22 -3.91 7.21
N GLU A 88 -10.56 -3.85 5.92
CA GLU A 88 -11.29 -4.96 5.33
C GLU A 88 -10.45 -6.24 5.45
N PRO A 89 -10.95 -7.30 6.10
CA PRO A 89 -10.19 -8.53 6.23
C PRO A 89 -10.28 -9.30 4.91
N ARG A 90 -9.12 -9.68 4.33
CA ARG A 90 -8.88 -11.11 4.02
C ARG A 90 -7.42 -11.46 3.71
N VAL A 91 -7.05 -12.57 4.34
CA VAL A 91 -5.84 -13.37 4.14
C VAL A 91 -5.80 -13.91 2.71
N SER A 92 -4.79 -13.51 1.95
CA SER A 92 -4.14 -14.40 0.98
C SER A 92 -2.71 -14.63 1.46
N ARG A 93 -2.41 -15.86 1.90
CA ARG A 93 -1.03 -16.30 2.08
C ARG A 93 -0.45 -16.47 0.68
N SER A 94 0.29 -15.50 0.19
CA SER A 94 1.24 -15.78 -0.88
C SER A 94 2.28 -16.75 -0.32
N ARG A 95 2.51 -17.88 -0.99
CA ARG A 95 3.70 -18.72 -0.77
C ARG A 95 4.92 -17.92 -1.24
N ALA A 96 5.35 -16.96 -0.46
CA ALA A 96 6.72 -16.48 -0.46
C ALA A 96 7.31 -16.91 0.88
N ALA A 97 8.45 -17.59 0.82
CA ALA A 97 9.14 -18.16 1.98
C ALA A 97 9.22 -17.11 3.10
N ALA A 98 8.96 -17.55 4.32
CA ALA A 98 9.07 -16.75 5.53
C ALA A 98 10.46 -16.09 5.61
N SER A 99 10.57 -14.84 5.16
CA SER A 99 11.60 -13.93 5.64
C SER A 99 11.00 -13.27 6.88
N SER A 100 11.60 -13.54 8.04
CA SER A 100 11.21 -12.98 9.34
C SER A 100 11.36 -11.46 9.33
N TRP A 101 10.25 -10.73 9.14
CA TRP A 101 10.18 -9.31 9.46
C TRP A 101 9.74 -9.18 10.93
N PRO A 102 10.42 -8.36 11.75
CA PRO A 102 9.90 -8.03 13.07
C PRO A 102 8.57 -7.29 12.90
N ALA A 103 7.69 -7.40 13.90
CA ALA A 103 6.33 -6.88 13.89
C ALA A 103 6.25 -5.34 13.76
N CYS A 104 6.51 -4.81 12.57
CA CYS A 104 5.93 -3.56 12.12
C CYS A 104 4.58 -3.93 11.52
N ALA A 105 3.52 -3.39 12.12
CA ALA A 105 2.15 -3.78 11.86
C ALA A 105 1.79 -3.61 10.38
N GLN A 106 1.63 -4.75 9.73
CA GLN A 106 1.24 -4.83 8.34
C GLN A 106 -0.29 -4.83 8.26
N TRP A 107 -0.84 -3.93 7.44
CA TRP A 107 -2.26 -3.90 7.09
C TRP A 107 -2.42 -4.12 5.59
N SER A 108 -3.49 -4.73 5.06
CA SER A 108 -3.64 -4.98 3.62
C SER A 108 -5.10 -4.90 3.18
N TYR A 109 -5.34 -4.28 2.01
CA TYR A 109 -6.61 -4.29 1.29
C TYR A 109 -6.47 -5.15 0.02
N ALA A 110 -7.44 -6.00 -0.33
CA ALA A 110 -7.43 -6.78 -1.57
C ALA A 110 -8.87 -7.05 -2.05
N PRO A 111 -9.25 -6.66 -3.27
CA PRO A 111 -10.55 -7.02 -3.82
C PRO A 111 -10.57 -8.46 -4.35
N SER A 112 -11.71 -9.11 -4.16
CA SER A 112 -11.96 -10.46 -4.63
C SER A 112 -12.09 -10.50 -6.15
N THR A 113 -11.11 -11.05 -6.87
CA THR A 113 -11.34 -11.93 -8.04
C THR A 113 -10.05 -12.61 -8.52
N CYS A 114 -10.24 -13.83 -9.01
CA CYS A 114 -9.23 -14.84 -9.30
C CYS A 114 -8.81 -14.80 -10.78
N CYS A 115 -7.53 -15.12 -11.04
CA CYS A 115 -6.95 -15.67 -12.28
C CYS A 115 -6.98 -14.82 -13.58
N ALA A 116 -5.79 -14.47 -14.11
CA ALA A 116 -5.27 -15.04 -15.37
C ALA A 116 -3.90 -14.44 -15.77
N SER A 117 -3.12 -15.30 -16.40
CA SER A 117 -1.75 -15.17 -16.89
C SER A 117 -1.54 -14.12 -17.99
N THR A 118 -0.35 -13.51 -18.06
CA THR A 118 0.48 -13.56 -19.29
C THR A 118 1.93 -13.10 -19.09
N ARG A 119 2.78 -13.50 -20.05
CA ARG A 119 4.24 -13.52 -20.08
C ARG A 119 4.94 -12.19 -19.78
N ARG A 120 6.06 -12.32 -19.07
CA ARG A 120 7.04 -11.31 -18.70
C ARG A 120 7.69 -10.65 -19.93
N ARG A 121 7.80 -9.33 -19.93
CA ARG A 121 8.93 -8.61 -20.56
C ARG A 121 9.77 -8.00 -19.44
N PRO A 122 11.12 -8.04 -19.53
CA PRO A 122 11.96 -7.35 -18.55
C PRO A 122 11.80 -5.83 -18.72
N TRP A 123 11.52 -5.16 -17.61
CA TRP A 123 11.53 -3.71 -17.48
C TRP A 123 12.97 -3.19 -17.63
N ARG A 124 13.18 -2.20 -18.51
CA ARG A 124 14.47 -1.51 -18.68
C ARG A 124 14.39 -0.11 -18.07
N TRP A 125 15.42 0.26 -17.32
CA TRP A 125 15.59 1.60 -16.78
C TRP A 125 15.79 2.62 -17.91
N PRO A 126 15.10 3.77 -17.93
CA PRO A 126 15.43 4.84 -18.85
C PRO A 126 16.78 5.44 -18.44
N GLY A 127 17.88 4.97 -19.04
CA GLY A 127 19.23 5.50 -18.82
C GLY A 127 20.40 4.53 -19.05
N GLU A 128 20.15 3.23 -19.20
CA GLU A 128 21.23 2.26 -19.48
C GLU A 128 21.37 2.05 -20.99
N ARG A 129 22.51 2.49 -21.55
CA ARG A 129 23.01 2.03 -22.86
C ARG A 129 23.78 0.74 -22.67
#